data_AF-A0A103YF61-F1
#
_entry.id   AF-A0A103YF61-F1
#
_cell.length_a   1.000
_cell.length_b   1.000
_cell.length_c   1.000
_cell.angle_alpha   90.00
_cell.angle_beta   90.00
_cell.angle_gamma   90.00
#
_symmetry.space_group_name_H-M   'P 1'
#
loop_
_entity.id
_entity.type
_entity.pdbx_description
1 polymer ?
#
loop_
_entity_poly.entity_id
_entity_poly.type
_entity_poly.pdbx_seq_one_letter_code
_entity_poly.pdbx_strand_id
1 'polypeptide(L)'
;MMSFVTAIVTYNMVKFQSGFSRILYACLDLLFSIAVVESCMMVVASLVPNFMMGIIVGAGFIGIMMMTAGFFRLLPDLPKLFWRYPVSYINSMSWALQGAYKNDMIGMVFDGPYEGGEPKVAGEFILTTMLGISLQHSKWWDLGVVVAILICYRLLFFAILKFKERATPLFRKLYALQHLNNRPSFRKTSSFPSKRHQPVCSLSSQEGLNSPLH
;
A
#
# COMPACT_ATOMS: atom_id res chain seq x y z
N MET A 1 -15.04 -15.57 5.47
CA MET A 1 -16.45 -15.93 5.80
C MET A 1 -17.41 -15.00 5.09
N MET A 2 -17.44 -13.70 5.40
CA MET A 2 -18.34 -12.75 4.72
C MET A 2 -18.14 -12.70 3.20
N SER A 3 -16.88 -12.68 2.73
CA SER A 3 -16.54 -12.70 1.30
C SER A 3 -17.15 -13.88 0.54
N PHE A 4 -17.08 -15.10 1.09
CA PHE A 4 -17.65 -16.29 0.47
C PHE A 4 -19.17 -16.22 0.37
N VAL A 5 -19.84 -15.79 1.44
CA VAL A 5 -21.30 -15.65 1.44
C VAL A 5 -21.73 -14.59 0.42
N THR A 6 -21.08 -13.43 0.40
CA THR A 6 -21.37 -12.37 -0.57
C THR A 6 -21.14 -12.85 -2.00
N ALA A 7 -20.02 -13.53 -2.28
CA ALA A 7 -19.73 -14.05 -3.61
C ALA A 7 -20.79 -15.08 -4.06
N ILE A 8 -21.18 -16.01 -3.19
CA ILE A 8 -22.20 -17.01 -3.51
C ILE A 8 -23.57 -16.35 -3.76
N VAL A 9 -23.99 -15.42 -2.90
CA VAL A 9 -25.29 -14.76 -3.04
C VAL A 9 -25.33 -13.93 -4.32
N THR A 10 -24.34 -13.08 -4.55
CA THR A 10 -24.27 -12.22 -5.74
C THR A 10 -24.17 -13.04 -7.03
N TYR A 11 -23.37 -14.11 -7.02
CA TYR A 11 -23.21 -14.97 -8.20
C TYR A 11 -24.53 -15.65 -8.60
N ASN A 12 -25.30 -16.11 -7.61
CA ASN A 12 -26.62 -16.71 -7.87
C ASN A 12 -27.68 -15.66 -8.26
N MET A 13 -27.65 -14.46 -7.66
CA MET A 13 -28.60 -13.39 -8.00
C MET A 13 -28.47 -12.91 -9.45
N VAL A 14 -27.24 -12.80 -9.95
CA VAL A 14 -26.98 -12.39 -11.35
C VAL A 14 -27.25 -13.53 -12.34
N LYS A 15 -27.51 -14.76 -11.85
CA LYS A 15 -27.73 -15.95 -12.67
C LYS A 15 -26.57 -16.23 -13.63
N PHE A 16 -25.34 -16.11 -13.13
CA PHE A 16 -24.17 -16.53 -13.88
C PHE A 16 -24.19 -18.04 -14.18
N GLN A 17 -23.34 -18.47 -15.12
CA GLN A 17 -23.29 -19.86 -15.54
C GLN A 17 -23.16 -20.82 -14.34
N SER A 18 -24.02 -21.83 -14.32
CA SER A 18 -24.00 -22.87 -13.29
C SER A 18 -22.76 -23.76 -13.46
N GLY A 19 -21.96 -23.86 -12.41
CA GLY A 19 -20.78 -24.74 -12.40
C GLY A 19 -19.95 -24.53 -11.14
N PHE A 20 -19.69 -25.62 -10.41
CA PHE A 20 -18.93 -25.57 -9.15
C PHE A 20 -17.57 -24.88 -9.32
N SER A 21 -16.84 -25.18 -10.40
CA SER A 21 -15.55 -24.56 -10.69
C SER A 21 -15.65 -23.03 -10.90
N ARG A 22 -16.75 -22.54 -11.49
CA ARG A 22 -16.94 -21.11 -11.78
C ARG A 22 -17.37 -20.33 -10.53
N ILE A 23 -18.24 -20.93 -9.72
CA ILE A 23 -18.62 -20.39 -8.40
C ILE A 23 -17.39 -20.34 -7.49
N LEU A 24 -16.61 -21.41 -7.43
CA LEU A 24 -15.39 -21.49 -6.63
C LEU A 24 -14.37 -20.44 -7.08
N TYR A 25 -14.19 -20.27 -8.39
CA TYR A 25 -13.34 -19.22 -8.94
C TYR A 25 -13.80 -17.83 -8.48
N ALA A 26 -15.08 -17.49 -8.63
CA ALA A 26 -15.63 -16.20 -8.21
C ALA A 26 -15.43 -15.95 -6.69
N CYS A 27 -15.59 -16.99 -5.87
CA CYS A 27 -15.34 -16.90 -4.44
C CYS A 27 -13.86 -16.63 -4.11
N LEU A 28 -12.94 -17.34 -4.77
CA LEU A 28 -11.50 -17.18 -4.57
C LEU A 28 -11.01 -15.82 -5.09
N ASP A 29 -11.48 -15.40 -6.26
CA ASP A 29 -11.13 -14.11 -6.86
C ASP A 29 -11.55 -12.94 -5.97
N LEU A 30 -12.78 -12.97 -5.44
CA LEU A 30 -13.27 -11.96 -4.51
C LEU A 30 -12.53 -12.00 -3.17
N LEU A 31 -12.22 -13.20 -2.65
CA LEU A 31 -11.43 -13.36 -1.42
C LEU A 31 -10.03 -12.75 -1.57
N PHE A 32 -9.30 -13.11 -2.63
CA PHE A 32 -7.94 -12.63 -2.83
C PHE A 32 -7.92 -11.14 -3.18
N SER A 33 -8.89 -10.64 -3.94
CA SER A 33 -9.03 -9.20 -4.21
C SER A 33 -9.19 -8.39 -2.93
N ILE A 34 -10.06 -8.82 -2.01
CA ILE A 34 -10.21 -8.17 -0.71
C ILE A 34 -8.91 -8.26 0.10
N ALA A 35 -8.26 -9.43 0.12
CA ALA A 35 -7.00 -9.60 0.83
C ALA A 35 -5.87 -8.69 0.28
N VAL A 36 -5.84 -8.46 -1.04
CA VAL A 36 -4.88 -7.52 -1.66
C VAL A 36 -5.18 -6.09 -1.24
N VAL A 37 -6.44 -5.65 -1.32
CA VAL A 37 -6.83 -4.30 -0.90
C VAL A 37 -6.50 -4.06 0.57
N GLU A 38 -6.79 -5.04 1.43
CA GLU A 38 -6.43 -5.01 2.84
C GLU A 38 -4.90 -4.87 3.02
N SER A 39 -4.12 -5.68 2.32
CA SER A 39 -2.65 -5.64 2.37
C SER A 39 -2.08 -4.30 1.88
N CYS A 40 -2.67 -3.75 0.82
CA CYS A 40 -2.30 -2.44 0.30
C CYS A 40 -2.56 -1.34 1.34
N MET A 41 -3.70 -1.39 2.03
CA MET A 41 -4.03 -0.44 3.10
C MET A 41 -3.06 -0.54 4.27
N MET A 42 -2.59 -1.74 4.61
CA MET A 42 -1.54 -1.91 5.64
C MET A 42 -0.23 -1.24 5.23
N VAL A 43 0.17 -1.34 3.95
CA VAL A 43 1.36 -0.64 3.42
C VAL A 43 1.19 0.88 3.54
N VAL A 44 0.07 1.42 3.08
CA VAL A 44 -0.21 2.87 3.17
C VAL A 44 -0.20 3.35 4.62
N ALA A 45 -0.87 2.63 5.52
CA ALA A 45 -0.93 2.96 6.95
C ALA A 45 0.46 2.93 7.62
N SER A 46 1.38 2.10 7.13
CA SER A 46 2.74 1.99 7.70
C SER A 46 3.64 3.18 7.34
N LEU A 47 3.36 3.85 6.22
CA LEU A 47 4.13 4.95 5.65
C LEU A 47 3.66 6.33 6.13
N VAL A 48 2.37 6.47 6.42
CA VAL A 48 1.78 7.75 6.79
C VAL A 48 1.87 7.95 8.31
N PRO A 49 2.20 9.17 8.80
CA PRO A 49 2.39 9.42 10.23
C PRO A 49 1.10 9.42 11.07
N ASN A 50 -0.06 9.65 10.47
CA ASN A 50 -1.35 9.77 11.14
C ASN A 50 -2.51 9.12 10.36
N PHE A 51 -3.54 8.66 11.08
CA PHE A 51 -4.63 7.84 10.54
C PHE A 51 -5.47 8.53 9.46
N MET A 52 -5.85 9.80 9.65
CA MET A 52 -6.66 10.53 8.66
C MET A 52 -5.97 10.64 7.29
N MET A 53 -4.68 10.96 7.28
CA MET A 53 -3.92 11.05 6.03
C MET A 53 -3.78 9.66 5.39
N GLY A 54 -3.72 8.59 6.19
CA GLY A 54 -3.73 7.20 5.72
C GLY A 54 -5.02 6.87 4.97
N ILE A 55 -6.18 7.29 5.49
CA ILE A 55 -7.48 7.12 4.81
C ILE A 55 -7.49 7.89 3.47
N ILE A 56 -7.11 9.18 3.48
CA ILE A 56 -7.17 10.03 2.28
C ILE A 56 -6.26 9.47 1.18
N VAL A 57 -5.02 9.12 1.53
CA VAL A 57 -4.05 8.55 0.58
C VAL A 57 -4.51 7.17 0.10
N GLY A 58 -4.99 6.32 1.01
CA GLY A 58 -5.49 4.99 0.67
C GLY A 58 -6.68 5.04 -0.29
N ALA A 59 -7.67 5.87 0.00
CA ALA A 59 -8.85 6.05 -0.86
C ALA A 59 -8.46 6.59 -2.23
N GLY A 60 -7.57 7.58 -2.30
CA GLY A 60 -7.05 8.10 -3.57
C GLY A 60 -6.31 7.03 -4.39
N PHE A 61 -5.46 6.24 -3.73
CA PHE A 61 -4.73 5.15 -4.37
C PHE A 61 -5.67 4.09 -4.95
N ILE A 62 -6.64 3.61 -4.15
CA ILE A 62 -7.63 2.63 -4.63
C ILE A 62 -8.49 3.22 -5.75
N GLY A 63 -8.89 4.49 -5.67
CA GLY A 63 -9.63 5.17 -6.74
C GLY A 63 -8.87 5.17 -8.06
N ILE A 64 -7.57 5.48 -8.02
CA ILE A 64 -6.69 5.44 -9.22
C ILE A 64 -6.56 4.01 -9.76
N MET A 65 -6.36 3.03 -8.87
CA MET A 65 -6.30 1.62 -9.28
C MET A 65 -7.62 1.14 -9.88
N MET A 66 -8.76 1.59 -9.37
CA MET A 66 -10.07 1.27 -9.92
C MET A 66 -10.30 1.87 -11.31
N MET A 67 -9.92 3.13 -11.52
CA MET A 67 -10.02 3.78 -12.83
C MET A 67 -9.17 3.09 -13.91
N THR A 68 -8.06 2.48 -13.50
CA THR A 68 -7.10 1.81 -14.39
C THR A 68 -7.32 0.31 -14.49
N ALA A 69 -8.32 -0.25 -13.80
CA ALA A 69 -8.59 -1.68 -13.73
C ALA A 69 -9.11 -2.29 -15.04
N GLY A 70 -9.55 -1.48 -16.00
CA GLY A 70 -10.12 -1.98 -17.26
C GLY A 70 -11.64 -1.90 -17.38
N PHE A 71 -12.34 -1.55 -16.28
CA PHE A 71 -13.80 -1.42 -16.28
C PHE A 71 -14.29 -0.11 -16.91
N PHE A 72 -13.77 1.04 -16.47
CA PHE A 72 -14.18 2.36 -16.99
C PHE A 72 -13.58 2.67 -18.36
N ARG A 73 -12.36 2.16 -18.60
CA ARG A 73 -11.66 2.29 -19.86
C ARG A 73 -10.91 1.00 -20.12
N LEU A 74 -11.04 0.46 -21.31
CA LEU A 74 -10.42 -0.79 -21.69
C LEU A 74 -8.89 -0.69 -21.61
N LEU A 75 -8.24 -1.75 -21.16
CA LEU A 75 -6.78 -1.87 -21.12
C LEU A 75 -6.09 -1.46 -22.44
N PRO A 76 -6.60 -1.84 -23.63
CA PRO A 76 -6.00 -1.41 -24.89
C PRO A 76 -5.93 0.10 -25.11
N ASP A 77 -6.88 0.85 -24.56
CA ASP A 77 -7.05 2.29 -24.82
C ASP A 77 -6.35 3.18 -23.79
N LEU A 78 -5.65 2.58 -22.81
CA LEU A 78 -4.87 3.32 -21.83
C LEU A 78 -3.58 3.89 -22.48
N PRO A 79 -3.20 5.15 -22.14
CA PRO A 79 -1.94 5.73 -22.60
C PRO A 79 -0.74 4.84 -22.26
N LYS A 80 0.05 4.51 -23.27
CA LYS A 80 1.04 3.42 -23.21
C LYS A 80 2.15 3.63 -22.17
N LEU A 81 2.56 4.88 -21.95
CA LEU A 81 3.81 5.19 -21.24
C LEU A 81 3.77 4.98 -19.72
N PHE A 82 2.60 5.13 -19.10
CA PHE A 82 2.48 5.10 -17.63
C PHE A 82 1.33 4.20 -17.16
N TRP A 83 0.18 4.32 -17.81
CA TRP A 83 -1.04 3.65 -17.37
C TRP A 83 -1.10 2.19 -17.83
N ARG A 84 -0.67 1.91 -19.07
CA ARG A 84 -0.65 0.54 -19.61
C ARG A 84 0.59 -0.26 -19.17
N TYR A 85 1.73 0.42 -19.06
CA TYR A 85 2.95 -0.11 -18.47
C TYR A 85 3.49 0.96 -17.53
N PRO A 86 3.69 0.75 -16.21
CA PRO A 86 3.58 -0.49 -15.42
C PRO A 86 2.28 -0.66 -14.63
N VAL A 87 1.41 0.36 -14.55
CA VAL A 87 0.31 0.41 -13.59
C VAL A 87 -0.69 -0.73 -13.76
N SER A 88 -1.14 -1.04 -14.99
CA SER A 88 -2.10 -2.13 -15.20
C SER A 88 -1.54 -3.52 -14.85
N TYR A 89 -0.22 -3.72 -14.96
CA TYR A 89 0.43 -5.00 -14.63
C TYR A 89 0.56 -5.20 -13.12
N ILE A 90 0.79 -4.13 -12.36
CA ILE A 90 0.89 -4.15 -10.90
C ILE A 90 -0.51 -4.13 -10.25
N ASN A 91 -1.50 -3.63 -10.98
CA ASN A 91 -2.87 -3.49 -10.50
C ASN A 91 -3.57 -4.85 -10.42
N SER A 92 -3.72 -5.38 -9.21
CA SER A 92 -4.43 -6.63 -8.95
C SER A 92 -5.88 -6.60 -9.42
N MET A 93 -6.53 -5.43 -9.41
CA MET A 93 -7.92 -5.29 -9.86
C MET A 93 -8.04 -5.51 -11.37
N SER A 94 -7.00 -5.19 -12.14
CA SER A 94 -6.97 -5.47 -13.59
C SER A 94 -6.94 -6.96 -13.89
N TRP A 95 -6.15 -7.71 -13.13
CA TRP A 95 -6.04 -9.17 -13.27
C TRP A 95 -7.30 -9.89 -12.77
N ALA A 96 -7.82 -9.49 -11.61
CA ALA A 96 -9.06 -10.03 -11.07
C ALA A 96 -10.23 -9.83 -12.05
N LEU A 97 -10.38 -8.62 -12.60
CA LEU A 97 -11.45 -8.31 -13.55
C LEU A 97 -11.34 -9.12 -14.86
N GLN A 98 -10.14 -9.27 -15.41
CA GLN A 98 -9.92 -10.12 -16.59
C GLN A 98 -10.27 -11.58 -16.31
N GLY A 99 -9.85 -12.09 -15.15
CA GLY A 99 -10.15 -13.44 -14.71
C GLY A 99 -11.65 -13.68 -14.51
N ALA A 100 -12.37 -12.72 -13.91
CA ALA A 100 -13.81 -12.75 -13.74
C ALA A 100 -14.54 -12.76 -15.10
N TYR A 101 -14.16 -11.87 -16.03
CA TYR A 101 -14.74 -11.86 -17.38
C TYR A 101 -14.53 -13.20 -18.11
N LYS A 102 -13.34 -13.78 -18.03
CA LYS A 102 -13.09 -15.12 -18.59
C LYS A 102 -13.91 -16.20 -17.90
N ASN A 103 -14.08 -16.11 -16.58
CA ASN A 103 -14.87 -17.07 -15.82
C ASN A 103 -16.35 -17.05 -16.22
N ASP A 104 -16.89 -15.88 -16.57
CA ASP A 104 -18.32 -15.70 -16.76
C ASP A 104 -18.74 -15.76 -18.23
N MET A 105 -17.85 -15.38 -19.16
CA MET A 105 -18.17 -15.30 -20.60
C MET A 105 -17.69 -16.49 -21.44
N ILE A 106 -16.66 -17.24 -21.01
CA ILE A 106 -16.17 -18.39 -21.79
C ILE A 106 -17.22 -19.51 -21.78
N GLY A 107 -17.64 -19.95 -22.96
CA GLY A 107 -18.70 -20.94 -23.15
C GLY A 107 -20.12 -20.37 -23.06
N MET A 108 -20.29 -19.05 -23.00
CA MET A 108 -21.59 -18.39 -23.16
C MET A 108 -21.83 -18.02 -24.62
N VAL A 109 -23.10 -18.02 -25.01
CA VAL A 109 -23.55 -17.50 -26.29
C VAL A 109 -24.64 -16.49 -26.00
N PHE A 110 -24.48 -15.27 -26.51
CA PHE A 110 -25.38 -14.15 -26.30
C PHE A 110 -26.19 -13.89 -27.57
N ASP A 111 -27.40 -13.38 -27.41
CA ASP A 111 -28.18 -12.92 -28.55
C ASP A 111 -27.60 -11.62 -29.11
N GLY A 112 -27.80 -11.38 -30.41
CA GLY A 112 -27.30 -10.20 -31.09
C GLY A 112 -27.86 -8.89 -30.51
N PRO A 113 -27.19 -7.75 -30.75
CA PRO A 113 -27.56 -6.45 -30.17
C PRO A 113 -28.91 -5.90 -30.66
N TYR A 114 -29.47 -6.42 -31.75
CA TYR A 114 -30.77 -6.02 -32.28
C TYR A 114 -31.76 -7.19 -32.28
N GLU A 115 -32.97 -6.95 -31.79
CA GLU A 115 -34.06 -7.92 -31.85
C GLU A 115 -34.48 -8.12 -33.32
N GLY A 116 -34.16 -9.28 -33.91
CA GLY A 116 -34.53 -9.53 -35.32
C GLY A 116 -33.82 -10.64 -36.09
N GLY A 117 -33.07 -11.55 -35.46
CA GLY A 117 -32.51 -12.72 -36.13
C GLY A 117 -31.04 -12.62 -36.57
N GLU A 118 -30.27 -11.71 -35.99
CA GLU A 118 -28.81 -11.73 -36.13
C GLU A 118 -28.18 -12.96 -35.46
N PRO A 119 -27.02 -13.44 -35.96
CA PRO A 119 -26.35 -14.61 -35.43
C PRO A 119 -25.97 -14.39 -33.97
N LYS A 120 -26.18 -15.43 -33.15
CA LYS A 120 -25.76 -15.41 -31.75
C LYS A 120 -24.25 -15.20 -31.66
N VAL A 121 -23.82 -14.35 -30.72
CA VAL A 121 -22.42 -13.95 -30.53
C VAL A 121 -21.82 -14.76 -29.39
N ALA A 122 -20.70 -15.43 -29.65
CA ALA A 122 -19.96 -16.17 -28.64
C ALA A 122 -19.31 -15.20 -27.63
N GLY A 123 -19.32 -15.56 -26.35
CA GLY A 123 -18.71 -14.74 -25.30
C GLY A 123 -17.21 -14.53 -25.50
N GLU A 124 -16.51 -15.49 -26.12
CA GLU A 124 -15.11 -15.39 -26.51
C GLU A 124 -14.86 -14.26 -27.52
N PHE A 125 -15.79 -14.06 -28.46
CA PHE A 125 -15.71 -12.98 -29.43
C PHE A 125 -15.87 -11.62 -28.76
N ILE A 126 -16.76 -11.51 -27.77
CA ILE A 126 -16.95 -10.27 -26.99
C ILE A 126 -15.70 -9.97 -26.15
N LEU A 127 -15.13 -10.98 -25.47
CA LEU A 127 -13.91 -10.82 -24.68
C LEU A 127 -12.75 -10.27 -25.51
N THR A 128 -12.55 -10.79 -26.71
CA THR A 128 -11.42 -10.45 -27.57
C THR A 128 -11.64 -9.14 -28.33
N THR A 129 -12.79 -9.00 -28.98
CA THR A 129 -13.07 -7.90 -29.92
C THR A 129 -13.56 -6.66 -29.19
N MET A 130 -14.49 -6.84 -28.24
CA MET A 130 -15.10 -5.71 -27.53
C MET A 130 -14.29 -5.32 -26.31
N LEU A 131 -13.83 -6.27 -25.48
CA LEU A 131 -13.13 -5.97 -24.23
C LEU A 131 -11.60 -5.94 -24.37
N GLY A 132 -11.05 -6.43 -25.49
CA GLY A 132 -9.62 -6.45 -25.75
C GLY A 132 -8.83 -7.39 -24.82
N ILE A 133 -9.48 -8.39 -24.24
CA ILE A 133 -8.89 -9.36 -23.32
C ILE A 133 -8.34 -10.55 -24.11
N SER A 134 -7.07 -10.87 -23.89
CA SER A 134 -6.43 -12.01 -24.57
C SER A 134 -6.89 -13.34 -23.96
N LEU A 135 -7.29 -14.29 -24.80
CA LEU A 135 -7.66 -15.66 -24.41
C LEU A 135 -6.48 -16.65 -24.37
N GLN A 136 -5.25 -16.18 -24.62
CA GLN A 136 -4.06 -17.04 -24.68
C GLN A 136 -3.73 -17.72 -23.36
N HIS A 137 -4.14 -17.15 -22.22
CA HIS A 137 -3.91 -17.70 -20.90
C HIS A 137 -5.22 -17.91 -20.14
N SER A 138 -5.22 -18.95 -19.31
CA SER A 138 -6.38 -19.39 -18.53
C SER A 138 -6.72 -18.42 -17.40
N LYS A 139 -7.99 -18.38 -17.00
CA LYS A 139 -8.47 -17.63 -15.82
C LYS A 139 -7.68 -17.92 -14.55
N TRP A 140 -7.20 -19.16 -14.38
CA TRP A 140 -6.39 -19.54 -13.21
C TRP A 140 -5.02 -18.86 -13.19
N TRP A 141 -4.50 -18.47 -14.35
CA TRP A 141 -3.27 -17.69 -14.44
C TRP A 141 -3.49 -16.28 -13.91
N ASP A 142 -4.61 -15.65 -14.26
CA ASP A 142 -5.00 -14.33 -13.76
C ASP A 142 -5.11 -14.35 -12.23
N LEU A 143 -5.79 -15.36 -11.68
CA LEU A 143 -5.88 -15.58 -10.24
C LEU A 143 -4.50 -15.80 -9.59
N GLY A 144 -3.62 -16.56 -10.25
CA GLY A 144 -2.24 -16.78 -9.80
C GLY A 144 -1.45 -15.46 -9.70
N VAL A 145 -1.61 -14.55 -10.66
CA VAL A 145 -1.00 -13.22 -10.61
C VAL A 145 -1.56 -12.39 -9.46
N VAL A 146 -2.87 -12.42 -9.21
CA VAL A 146 -3.48 -11.74 -8.05
C VAL A 146 -2.88 -12.25 -6.73
N VAL A 147 -2.71 -13.56 -6.58
CA VAL A 147 -2.07 -14.16 -5.40
C VAL A 147 -0.59 -13.79 -5.31
N ALA A 148 0.14 -13.74 -6.42
CA ALA A 148 1.53 -13.29 -6.43
C ALA A 148 1.65 -11.83 -5.96
N ILE A 149 0.79 -10.94 -6.47
CA ILE A 149 0.72 -9.54 -6.04
C ILE A 149 0.39 -9.43 -4.54
N LEU A 150 -0.53 -10.26 -4.03
CA LEU A 150 -0.85 -10.33 -2.60
C LEU A 150 0.39 -10.64 -1.76
N ILE A 151 1.14 -11.68 -2.14
CA ILE A 151 2.37 -12.09 -1.45
C ILE A 151 3.40 -10.96 -1.51
N CYS A 152 3.59 -10.34 -2.67
CA CYS A 152 4.49 -9.19 -2.83
C CYS A 152 4.11 -8.04 -1.88
N TYR A 153 2.84 -7.65 -1.80
CA TYR A 153 2.41 -6.60 -0.87
C TYR A 153 2.63 -6.97 0.61
N ARG A 154 2.40 -8.24 0.98
CA ARG A 154 2.65 -8.72 2.35
C ARG A 154 4.13 -8.68 2.71
N LEU A 155 5.00 -9.11 1.79
CA LEU A 155 6.45 -9.03 1.97
C LEU A 155 6.93 -7.58 2.04
N LEU A 156 6.39 -6.70 1.20
CA LEU A 156 6.71 -5.28 1.17
C LEU A 156 6.31 -4.60 2.49
N PHE A 157 5.10 -4.88 2.99
CA PHE A 157 4.65 -4.43 4.31
C PHE A 157 5.59 -4.89 5.43
N PHE A 158 5.95 -6.18 5.45
CA PHE A 158 6.87 -6.73 6.43
C PHE A 158 8.26 -6.07 6.36
N ALA A 159 8.77 -5.85 5.15
CA ALA A 159 10.05 -5.17 4.94
C ALA A 159 9.99 -3.73 5.47
N ILE A 160 8.96 -2.94 5.13
CA ILE A 160 8.79 -1.56 5.65
C ILE A 160 8.76 -1.57 7.17
N LEU A 161 7.99 -2.48 7.77
CA LEU A 161 7.90 -2.58 9.22
C LEU A 161 9.25 -2.88 9.85
N LYS A 162 10.01 -3.84 9.29
CA LYS A 162 11.36 -4.18 9.77
C LYS A 162 12.36 -3.04 9.60
N PHE A 163 12.31 -2.30 8.48
CA PHE A 163 13.13 -1.12 8.29
C PHE A 163 12.78 -0.03 9.30
N LYS A 164 11.49 0.22 9.56
CA LYS A 164 11.05 1.22 10.54
C LYS A 164 11.47 0.86 11.95
N GLU A 165 11.34 -0.41 12.34
CA GLU A 165 11.78 -0.94 13.63
C GLU A 165 13.30 -0.73 13.83
N ARG A 166 14.12 -1.06 12.82
CA ARG A 166 15.58 -0.87 12.87
C ARG A 166 16.01 0.59 12.79
N ALA A 167 15.30 1.42 12.05
CA ALA A 167 15.64 2.83 11.85
C ALA A 167 15.27 3.70 13.06
N THR A 168 14.18 3.38 13.77
CA THR A 168 13.71 4.14 14.95
C THR A 168 14.80 4.40 16.00
N PRO A 169 15.58 3.39 16.47
CA PRO A 169 16.66 3.65 17.43
C PRO A 169 17.81 4.45 16.83
N LEU A 170 18.11 4.31 15.54
CA LEU A 170 19.16 5.07 14.86
C LEU A 170 18.78 6.54 14.71
N PHE A 171 17.54 6.83 14.28
CA PHE A 171 17.02 8.19 14.21
C PHE A 171 16.97 8.85 15.58
N ARG A 172 16.54 8.15 16.63
CA ARG A 172 16.57 8.69 18.00
C ARG A 172 17.99 8.98 18.47
N LYS A 173 18.96 8.10 18.18
CA LYS A 173 20.38 8.33 18.51
C LYS A 173 20.94 9.53 17.78
N LEU A 174 20.73 9.64 16.46
CA LEU A 174 21.20 10.76 15.65
C LEU A 174 20.56 12.09 16.09
N TYR A 175 19.26 12.10 16.34
CA TYR A 175 18.54 13.28 16.82
C TYR A 175 19.02 13.69 18.21
N ALA A 176 19.24 12.74 19.12
CA ALA A 176 19.81 13.01 20.44
C ALA A 176 21.25 13.55 20.34
N LEU A 177 22.09 13.00 19.45
CA LEU A 177 23.45 13.49 19.22
C LEU A 177 23.47 14.90 18.62
N GLN A 178 22.61 15.19 17.64
CA GLN A 178 22.44 16.54 17.09
C GLN A 178 21.97 17.53 18.17
N HIS A 179 20.98 17.13 18.97
CA HIS A 179 20.49 17.96 20.07
C HIS A 179 21.56 18.19 21.15
N LEU A 180 22.38 17.18 21.46
CA LEU A 180 23.54 17.33 22.35
C LEU A 180 24.62 18.25 21.77
N ASN A 181 24.90 18.16 20.47
CA ASN A 181 25.89 19.03 19.79
C ASN A 181 25.43 20.50 19.74
N ASN A 182 24.12 20.74 19.66
CA ASN A 182 23.54 22.07 19.72
C ASN A 182 23.40 22.62 21.15
N ARG A 183 23.70 21.83 22.19
CA ARG A 183 23.74 22.36 23.56
C ARG A 183 24.97 23.26 23.74
N PRO A 184 24.80 24.51 24.19
CA PRO A 184 25.91 25.45 24.39
C PRO A 184 26.95 24.99 25.42
N SER A 185 26.61 24.02 26.30
CA SER A 185 27.53 23.43 27.28
C SER A 185 28.56 22.45 26.68
N PHE A 186 28.34 21.97 25.45
CA PHE A 186 29.23 21.03 24.75
C PHE A 186 29.97 21.67 23.56
N ARG A 187 29.70 22.96 23.26
CA ARG A 187 30.67 23.74 22.47
C ARG A 187 31.97 23.68 23.24
N LYS A 188 33.00 23.09 22.62
CA LYS A 188 34.37 23.06 23.11
C LYS A 188 34.80 24.52 23.29
N THR A 189 34.53 25.10 24.45
CA THR A 189 35.07 26.40 24.83
C THR A 189 36.58 26.18 24.78
N SER A 190 37.27 26.90 23.89
CA SER A 190 38.73 26.95 23.93
C SER A 190 39.11 27.23 25.37
N SER A 191 39.91 26.35 25.96
CA SER A 191 40.43 26.51 27.31
C SER A 191 41.31 27.75 27.34
N PHE A 192 40.70 28.93 27.50
CA PHE A 192 41.42 30.11 27.92
C PHE A 192 41.81 29.87 29.37
N PRO A 193 43.10 29.91 29.73
CA PRO A 193 43.50 29.82 31.13
C PRO A 193 42.95 31.05 31.84
N SER A 194 41.88 30.86 32.61
CA SER A 194 41.37 31.88 33.51
C SER A 194 42.44 32.14 34.56
N LYS A 195 43.13 33.29 34.46
CA LYS A 195 44.01 33.84 35.51
C LYS A 195 43.20 34.37 36.70
N ARG A 196 42.12 33.69 37.10
CA ARG A 196 41.32 34.05 38.28
C ARG A 196 41.39 32.94 39.34
N HIS A 197 42.61 32.49 39.62
CA HIS A 197 42.91 31.91 40.92
C HIS A 197 43.23 33.09 41.86
N GLN A 198 42.22 33.64 42.52
CA GLN A 198 42.49 34.27 43.81
C GLN A 198 42.71 33.12 44.80
N PRO A 199 43.84 33.07 45.52
CA PRO A 199 43.99 32.12 46.60
C PRO A 199 42.91 32.43 47.63
N VAL A 200 42.08 31.43 47.96
CA VAL A 200 41.10 31.54 49.03
C VAL A 200 41.91 31.67 50.32
N CYS A 201 42.02 32.89 50.84
CA CYS A 201 42.67 33.13 52.12
C CYS A 201 41.78 32.54 53.22
N SER A 202 42.34 31.72 54.10
CA SER A 202 41.59 31.05 55.17
C SER A 202 41.02 32.08 56.15
N LEU A 203 39.78 31.86 56.61
CA LEU A 203 39.09 32.74 57.57
C LEU A 203 39.84 32.93 58.90
N SER A 204 40.75 32.01 59.25
CA SER A 204 41.68 32.13 60.38
C SER A 204 42.72 33.27 60.25
N SER A 205 42.88 33.86 59.06
CA SER A 205 43.75 35.02 58.85
C SER A 205 43.14 36.35 59.30
N GLN A 206 41.85 36.35 59.67
CA GLN A 206 41.10 37.56 60.10
C GLN A 206 40.83 37.61 61.61
N GLU A 207 41.28 36.61 62.38
CA GLU A 207 41.24 36.61 63.85
C GLU A 207 42.35 37.51 64.42
N GLY A 208 42.10 38.82 64.44
CA GLY A 208 43.03 39.79 65.05
C GLY A 208 42.69 41.26 64.80
N LEU A 209 41.69 41.56 63.96
CA LEU A 209 41.33 42.95 63.59
C LEU A 209 40.18 43.57 64.39
N ASN A 210 39.75 42.95 65.49
CA ASN A 210 38.70 43.51 66.36
C ASN A 210 39.29 44.02 67.68
N SER A 211 39.64 45.31 67.73
CA SER A 211 39.47 46.20 68.90
C SER A 211 39.87 47.62 68.51
N PRO A 212 38.93 48.59 68.42
CA PRO A 212 39.26 49.99 68.55
C PRO A 212 39.49 50.31 70.03
N LEU A 213 40.70 50.76 70.35
CA LEU A 213 41.03 51.41 71.63
C LEU A 213 40.22 52.70 71.77
N HIS A 214 39.62 52.88 72.93
CA HIS A 214 39.28 54.19 73.49
C HIS A 214 40.05 54.34 74.81
#